data_AF-A0A6I5C6C5-F1
#
_entry.id   AF-A0A6I5C6C5-F1
#
_cell.length_a   1.000
_cell.length_b   1.000
_cell.length_c   1.000
_cell.angle_alpha   90.00
_cell.angle_beta   90.00
_cell.angle_gamma   90.00
#
_symmetry.space_group_name_H-M   'P 1'
#
loop_
_entity.id
_entity.type
_entity.pdbx_description
1 polymer ?
#
loop_
_entity_poly.entity_id
_entity_poly.type
_entity_poly.pdbx_seq_one_letter_code
_entity_poly.pdbx_strand_id
1 'polypeptide(L)'
;ASPPSAASPPPHGTASGDTLVVDAFPDAETERLRLDRSLRASEFIPTGRYAAPGATVTLRVRPAHGVSPVLHIGTFDDYNTNTDLKAPRVFRLRPGLNKVVDRYGGPVYLSFAGHGQRAAVTFVSGARPMAVFELGRTSEREFQRRLDTVTDVPWVELVTARAVLTLTREGALLYRDEDHTALMSLFDTVIGSHDRVSGLDGRRPLDRPKAGRYHFNEVSVVPNGVGAYAWHGFNGFPRAYMDRLCTVSGLTTRGWGLYHELGHLNQQAAYQAGSLTEVTVNIYSLAAQRTLGQPSNLLTVDARTGLNWFQSARAKLGTPGLSYVDDLGAYEQLVPLRQLELAFGDDFWPRLHRLVRTEHQHDAPVEDYDHPPEVEARQYRALATYASRTAGRDLTDFFVGTWAMPIDARGIAEIAALRLPKPETDPSTLSD
;
A
#
# COMPACT_ATOMS: atom_id res chain seq x y z
N ALA A 1 13.25 -7.53 -59.45
CA ALA A 1 12.65 -7.44 -58.12
C ALA A 1 13.71 -6.84 -57.19
N SER A 2 13.56 -5.57 -56.87
CA SER A 2 14.55 -4.76 -56.15
C SER A 2 14.46 -4.99 -54.63
N PRO A 3 15.57 -4.89 -53.88
CA PRO A 3 15.55 -5.00 -52.43
C PRO A 3 15.00 -3.70 -51.81
N PRO A 4 14.32 -3.75 -50.65
CA PRO A 4 13.86 -2.55 -49.99
C PRO A 4 15.03 -1.77 -49.37
N SER A 5 14.98 -0.47 -49.63
CA SER A 5 15.91 0.60 -49.28
C SER A 5 16.23 0.68 -47.78
N ALA A 6 17.52 0.82 -47.48
CA ALA A 6 18.03 1.27 -46.20
C ALA A 6 17.70 2.77 -46.01
N ALA A 7 17.02 3.11 -44.91
CA ALA A 7 16.78 4.50 -44.54
C ALA A 7 18.00 5.05 -43.77
N SER A 8 18.65 6.06 -44.35
CA SER A 8 19.68 6.88 -43.70
C SER A 8 19.13 7.67 -42.50
N PRO A 9 19.96 7.98 -41.49
CA PRO A 9 19.53 8.62 -40.26
C PRO A 9 19.27 10.13 -40.45
N PRO A 10 18.34 10.75 -39.71
CA PRO A 10 18.23 12.21 -39.67
C PRO A 10 19.32 12.82 -38.76
N PRO A 11 19.64 14.11 -38.98
CA PRO A 11 20.93 14.71 -38.63
C PRO A 11 21.07 15.09 -37.15
N HIS A 12 22.33 15.13 -36.70
CA HIS A 12 22.75 15.64 -35.40
C HIS A 12 22.33 17.10 -35.21
N GLY A 13 21.46 17.33 -34.24
CA GLY A 13 21.24 18.60 -33.56
C GLY A 13 21.20 18.33 -32.06
N THR A 14 22.16 18.88 -31.32
CA THR A 14 22.35 18.68 -29.88
C THR A 14 21.15 19.17 -29.07
N ALA A 15 20.30 18.25 -28.61
CA ALA A 15 19.39 18.43 -27.49
C ALA A 15 19.45 17.15 -26.64
N SER A 16 20.42 17.09 -25.72
CA SER A 16 20.50 16.02 -24.71
C SER A 16 19.37 16.21 -23.70
N GLY A 17 18.18 15.72 -24.04
CA GLY A 17 17.06 15.61 -23.12
C GLY A 17 16.48 14.21 -23.17
N ASP A 18 16.27 13.61 -22.00
CA ASP A 18 15.70 12.27 -21.88
C ASP A 18 14.17 12.36 -21.93
N THR A 19 13.56 11.65 -22.89
CA THR A 19 12.10 11.60 -23.06
C THR A 19 11.51 10.38 -22.36
N LEU A 20 10.53 10.62 -21.48
CA LEU A 20 9.66 9.60 -20.91
C LEU A 20 8.32 9.60 -21.64
N VAL A 21 7.88 8.43 -22.09
CA VAL A 21 6.51 8.23 -22.57
C VAL A 21 5.71 7.63 -21.42
N VAL A 22 4.67 8.34 -21.01
CA VAL A 22 3.81 7.93 -19.88
C VAL A 22 2.39 7.69 -20.35
N ASP A 23 1.77 6.68 -19.74
CA ASP A 23 0.39 6.27 -19.97
C ASP A 23 -0.48 6.67 -18.78
N ALA A 24 -1.64 7.23 -19.07
CA ALA A 24 -2.59 7.66 -18.06
C ALA A 24 -3.34 6.45 -17.49
N PHE A 25 -3.57 6.47 -16.19
CA PHE A 25 -4.35 5.47 -15.46
C PHE A 25 -5.29 6.16 -14.46
N PRO A 26 -6.30 5.46 -13.91
CA PRO A 26 -7.20 6.06 -12.94
C PRO A 26 -6.42 6.68 -11.78
N ASP A 27 -6.82 7.89 -11.36
CA ASP A 27 -6.16 8.59 -10.26
C ASP A 27 -6.33 7.88 -8.92
N ALA A 28 -5.57 8.34 -7.92
CA ALA A 28 -5.54 7.72 -6.60
C ALA A 28 -6.91 7.68 -5.91
N GLU A 29 -7.76 8.70 -6.13
CA GLU A 29 -9.08 8.77 -5.51
C GLU A 29 -10.08 7.83 -6.20
N THR A 30 -10.04 7.78 -7.53
CA THR A 30 -10.83 6.82 -8.33
C THR A 30 -10.51 5.39 -7.92
N GLU A 31 -9.23 5.06 -7.75
CA GLU A 31 -8.80 3.74 -7.30
C GLU A 31 -9.20 3.47 -5.85
N ARG A 32 -9.09 4.46 -4.96
CA ARG A 32 -9.51 4.33 -3.56
C ARG A 32 -10.99 3.96 -3.46
N LEU A 33 -11.85 4.71 -4.15
CA LEU A 33 -13.29 4.45 -4.17
C LEU A 33 -13.62 3.10 -4.82
N ARG A 34 -13.00 2.77 -5.96
CA ARG A 34 -13.20 1.48 -6.64
C ARG A 34 -12.86 0.29 -5.75
N LEU A 35 -11.82 0.42 -4.94
CA LEU A 35 -11.31 -0.65 -4.08
C LEU A 35 -11.97 -0.66 -2.69
N ASP A 36 -12.84 0.31 -2.41
CA ASP A 36 -13.45 0.58 -1.10
C ASP A 36 -12.41 0.79 0.00
N ARG A 37 -11.35 1.57 -0.25
CA ARG A 37 -10.24 1.75 0.70
C ARG A 37 -10.35 3.05 1.49
N SER A 38 -9.84 3.06 2.72
CA SER A 38 -9.78 4.28 3.54
C SER A 38 -8.69 5.24 3.05
N LEU A 39 -7.52 4.71 2.68
CA LEU A 39 -6.41 5.50 2.19
C LEU A 39 -6.26 5.45 0.67
N ARG A 40 -5.83 6.59 0.12
CA ARG A 40 -5.30 6.68 -1.25
C ARG A 40 -3.92 6.04 -1.26
N ALA A 41 -3.63 5.21 -2.24
CA ALA A 41 -2.25 4.78 -2.51
C ALA A 41 -1.68 5.60 -3.70
N SER A 42 -0.36 5.60 -3.86
CA SER A 42 0.34 6.51 -4.78
C SER A 42 -0.16 6.48 -6.23
N GLU A 43 -0.30 7.64 -6.86
CA GLU A 43 -0.50 7.77 -8.32
C GLU A 43 0.79 8.16 -9.07
N PHE A 44 1.93 8.06 -8.40
CA PHE A 44 3.18 8.52 -8.97
C PHE A 44 3.78 7.57 -9.99
N ILE A 45 4.28 8.18 -11.05
CA ILE A 45 5.15 7.61 -12.06
C ILE A 45 6.56 8.14 -11.76
N PRO A 46 7.50 7.28 -11.32
CA PRO A 46 8.87 7.69 -11.06
C PRO A 46 9.54 8.09 -12.38
N THR A 47 10.31 9.17 -12.35
CA THR A 47 11.05 9.66 -13.53
C THR A 47 12.54 9.35 -13.47
N GLY A 48 13.05 8.91 -12.31
CA GLY A 48 14.47 8.77 -12.04
C GLY A 48 15.23 10.10 -12.13
N ARG A 49 14.56 11.22 -11.83
CA ARG A 49 15.13 12.57 -11.89
C ARG A 49 15.05 13.27 -10.55
N TYR A 50 15.99 14.18 -10.32
CA TYR A 50 16.09 15.04 -9.17
C TYR A 50 16.16 16.51 -9.59
N ALA A 51 15.34 17.36 -8.97
CA ALA A 51 15.44 18.81 -9.06
C ALA A 51 16.26 19.34 -7.88
N ALA A 52 17.29 20.13 -8.14
CA ALA A 52 18.04 20.78 -7.07
C ALA A 52 17.22 21.94 -6.48
N PRO A 53 17.40 22.28 -5.18
CA PRO A 53 16.69 23.38 -4.54
C PRO A 53 16.90 24.69 -5.32
N GLY A 54 15.81 25.39 -5.65
CA GLY A 54 15.81 26.66 -6.37
C GLY A 54 16.20 26.58 -7.86
N ALA A 55 16.54 25.39 -8.38
CA ALA A 55 16.89 25.23 -9.79
C ALA A 55 15.65 25.32 -10.69
N THR A 56 15.83 25.87 -11.90
CA THR A 56 14.77 25.85 -12.93
C THR A 56 14.79 24.52 -13.67
N VAL A 57 13.76 23.71 -13.46
CA VAL A 57 13.48 22.53 -14.27
C VAL A 57 12.76 22.98 -15.54
N THR A 58 13.37 22.72 -16.69
CA THR A 58 12.75 22.95 -18.00
C THR A 58 12.39 21.62 -18.62
N LEU A 59 11.13 21.45 -19.00
CA LEU A 59 10.63 20.22 -19.64
C LEU A 59 9.64 20.55 -20.76
N ARG A 60 9.54 19.66 -21.73
CA ARG A 60 8.59 19.77 -22.85
C ARG A 60 7.56 18.65 -22.79
N VAL A 61 6.28 18.99 -22.81
CA VAL A 61 5.17 18.04 -22.81
C VAL A 61 4.55 17.98 -24.20
N ARG A 62 4.38 16.77 -24.72
CA ARG A 62 3.65 16.48 -25.97
C ARG A 62 2.55 15.46 -25.67
N PRO A 63 1.32 15.89 -25.36
CA PRO A 63 0.22 14.98 -25.11
C PRO A 63 -0.35 14.44 -26.42
N ALA A 64 -0.69 13.15 -26.47
CA ALA A 64 -1.32 12.55 -27.65
C ALA A 64 -2.79 12.97 -27.81
N HIS A 65 -3.48 13.26 -26.69
CA HIS A 65 -4.92 13.56 -26.67
C HIS A 65 -5.26 14.84 -25.90
N GLY A 66 -4.35 15.83 -25.87
CA GLY A 66 -4.58 17.12 -25.21
C GLY A 66 -4.53 17.13 -23.67
N VAL A 67 -4.59 15.97 -23.00
CA VAL A 67 -4.44 15.84 -21.54
C VAL A 67 -2.95 15.80 -21.18
N SER A 68 -2.53 16.68 -20.27
CA SER A 68 -1.13 16.77 -19.82
C SER A 68 -0.96 16.13 -18.43
N PRO A 69 0.17 15.45 -18.17
CA PRO A 69 0.54 15.00 -16.83
C PRO A 69 0.73 16.17 -15.86
N VAL A 70 0.72 15.87 -14.57
CA VAL A 70 1.07 16.79 -13.48
C VAL A 70 2.47 16.45 -12.99
N LEU A 71 3.31 17.45 -12.75
CA LEU A 71 4.65 17.28 -12.19
C LEU A 71 4.59 17.41 -10.67
N HIS A 72 5.30 16.55 -9.97
CA HIS A 72 5.48 16.60 -8.52
C HIS A 72 6.98 16.67 -8.21
N ILE A 73 7.38 17.50 -7.26
CA ILE A 73 8.77 17.61 -6.81
C ILE A 73 8.85 17.33 -5.31
N GLY A 74 9.76 16.44 -4.94
CA GLY A 74 10.04 15.91 -3.59
C GLY A 74 9.12 14.77 -3.16
N THR A 75 9.27 14.31 -1.92
CA THR A 75 8.61 13.10 -1.37
C THR A 75 7.53 13.46 -0.34
N PHE A 76 6.73 12.46 0.06
CA PHE A 76 5.86 12.54 1.23
C PHE A 76 6.64 12.23 2.52
N ASP A 77 6.35 12.98 3.58
CA ASP A 77 6.91 12.83 4.93
C ASP A 77 5.98 13.55 5.93
N ASP A 78 4.88 12.90 6.32
CA ASP A 78 3.74 13.55 6.98
C ASP A 78 4.10 14.22 8.33
N TYR A 79 5.13 13.72 8.99
CA TYR A 79 5.64 14.25 10.26
C TYR A 79 6.84 15.17 10.10
N ASN A 80 7.16 15.61 8.88
CA ASN A 80 8.20 16.60 8.68
C ASN A 80 7.87 17.89 9.46
N THR A 81 8.90 18.42 10.14
CA THR A 81 8.77 19.64 10.94
C THR A 81 8.56 20.88 10.07
N ASN A 82 8.99 20.84 8.81
CA ASN A 82 8.62 21.82 7.81
C ASN A 82 7.35 21.37 7.08
N THR A 83 6.26 22.12 7.27
CA THR A 83 4.96 21.82 6.66
C THR A 83 5.00 21.76 5.14
N ASP A 84 5.86 22.56 4.49
CA ASP A 84 6.02 22.55 3.02
C ASP A 84 6.68 21.26 2.51
N LEU A 85 7.28 20.47 3.40
CA LEU A 85 7.95 19.20 3.11
C LEU A 85 7.11 17.97 3.44
N LYS A 86 5.90 18.15 3.99
CA LYS A 86 5.01 17.03 4.31
C LYS A 86 4.49 16.27 3.09
N ALA A 87 4.29 17.00 1.99
CA ALA A 87 3.83 16.45 0.73
C ALA A 87 4.65 16.99 -0.46
N PRO A 88 4.69 16.25 -1.59
CA PRO A 88 5.21 16.71 -2.86
C PRO A 88 4.56 18.01 -3.35
N ARG A 89 5.39 18.94 -3.83
CA ARG A 89 4.91 20.20 -4.41
C ARG A 89 4.42 19.94 -5.83
N VAL A 90 3.23 20.45 -6.15
CA VAL A 90 2.47 20.09 -7.35
C VAL A 90 2.52 21.20 -8.40
N PHE A 91 2.84 20.84 -9.65
CA PHE A 91 2.94 21.78 -10.77
C PHE A 91 2.14 21.26 -11.97
N ARG A 92 1.11 22.01 -12.35
CA ARG A 92 0.31 21.70 -13.55
C ARG A 92 1.11 22.01 -14.81
N LEU A 93 1.28 21.00 -15.66
CA LEU A 93 1.97 21.16 -16.93
C LEU A 93 1.00 21.52 -18.06
N ARG A 94 1.51 22.22 -19.07
CA ARG A 94 0.80 22.54 -20.31
C ARG A 94 1.51 21.90 -21.51
N PRO A 95 0.81 21.68 -22.64
CA PRO A 95 1.47 21.28 -23.88
C PRO A 95 2.57 22.29 -24.26
N GLY A 96 3.71 21.79 -24.73
CA GLY A 96 4.87 22.61 -25.08
C GLY A 96 5.88 22.73 -23.93
N LEU A 97 6.63 23.83 -23.92
CA LEU A 97 7.72 24.06 -22.96
C LEU A 97 7.17 24.58 -21.63
N ASN A 98 7.59 23.98 -20.52
CA ASN A 98 7.27 24.39 -19.16
C ASN A 98 8.57 24.69 -18.41
N LYS A 99 8.54 25.71 -17.56
CA LYS A 99 9.62 26.06 -16.63
C LYS A 99 9.05 26.03 -15.22
N VAL A 100 9.63 25.21 -14.36
CA VAL A 100 9.21 25.01 -12.97
C VAL A 100 10.39 25.32 -12.07
N VAL A 101 10.13 26.04 -10.98
CA VAL A 101 11.11 26.29 -9.91
C VAL A 101 10.48 25.82 -8.62
N ASP A 102 11.19 24.97 -7.89
CA ASP A 102 10.81 24.56 -6.56
C ASP A 102 11.87 24.98 -5.55
N ARG A 103 11.45 25.57 -4.44
CA ARG A 103 12.36 26.10 -3.41
C ARG A 103 13.20 25.00 -2.77
N TYR A 104 12.63 23.82 -2.57
CA TYR A 104 13.23 22.75 -1.77
C TYR A 104 13.88 21.65 -2.62
N GLY A 105 13.44 21.48 -3.87
CA GLY A 105 13.90 20.42 -4.73
C GLY A 105 13.44 19.03 -4.28
N GLY A 106 14.07 17.99 -4.82
CA GLY A 106 13.78 16.60 -4.49
C GLY A 106 13.56 15.72 -5.72
N PRO A 107 13.24 14.43 -5.49
CA PRO A 107 12.87 13.51 -6.56
C PRO A 107 11.67 14.04 -7.36
N VAL A 108 11.67 13.80 -8.66
CA VAL A 108 10.66 14.29 -9.59
C VAL A 108 9.76 13.14 -10.00
N TYR A 109 8.45 13.32 -9.84
CA TYR A 109 7.42 12.37 -10.25
C TYR A 109 6.46 13.01 -11.23
N LEU A 110 5.75 12.17 -11.97
CA LEU A 110 4.57 12.57 -12.72
C LEU A 110 3.34 11.86 -12.13
N SER A 111 2.18 12.51 -12.14
CA SER A 111 0.91 11.79 -12.11
C SER A 111 0.16 12.06 -13.42
N PHE A 112 -0.58 11.07 -13.90
CA PHE A 112 -1.29 11.19 -15.17
C PHE A 112 -2.63 10.45 -15.09
N ALA A 113 -3.63 11.19 -14.60
CA ALA A 113 -4.99 10.68 -14.47
C ALA A 113 -5.65 10.48 -15.85
N GLY A 114 -6.25 9.32 -16.08
CA GLY A 114 -7.00 9.04 -17.28
C GLY A 114 -7.25 7.55 -17.54
N HIS A 115 -7.56 7.24 -18.80
CA HIS A 115 -7.92 5.91 -19.28
C HIS A 115 -7.08 5.55 -20.51
N GLY A 116 -5.75 5.51 -20.36
CA GLY A 116 -4.82 5.08 -21.39
C GLY A 116 -4.32 6.17 -22.35
N GLN A 117 -4.63 7.45 -22.10
CA GLN A 117 -4.03 8.55 -22.86
C GLN A 117 -2.51 8.53 -22.70
N ARG A 118 -1.76 8.89 -23.75
CA ARG A 118 -0.29 8.93 -23.71
C ARG A 118 0.23 10.37 -23.73
N ALA A 119 1.36 10.61 -23.09
CA ALA A 119 2.10 11.86 -23.19
C ALA A 119 3.61 11.61 -23.22
N ALA A 120 4.33 12.34 -24.06
CA ALA A 120 5.78 12.36 -24.04
C ALA A 120 6.27 13.58 -23.24
N VAL A 121 7.05 13.35 -22.20
CA VAL A 121 7.66 14.37 -21.34
C VAL A 121 9.17 14.32 -21.54
N THR A 122 9.74 15.38 -22.11
CA THR A 122 11.20 15.50 -22.33
C THR A 122 11.79 16.47 -21.34
N PHE A 123 12.66 15.99 -20.45
CA PHE A 123 13.41 16.86 -19.56
C PHE A 123 14.54 17.53 -20.34
N VAL A 124 14.49 18.85 -20.46
CA VAL A 124 15.44 19.64 -21.26
C VAL A 124 16.63 20.07 -20.39
N SER A 125 16.38 20.54 -19.17
CA SER A 125 17.44 20.96 -18.23
C SER A 125 16.92 21.02 -16.79
N GLY A 126 17.84 21.08 -15.82
CA GLY A 126 17.53 21.28 -14.40
C GLY A 126 17.01 20.06 -13.64
N ALA A 127 16.73 18.96 -14.34
CA ALA A 127 16.37 17.66 -13.76
C ALA A 127 17.49 16.64 -13.97
N ARG A 128 18.29 16.43 -12.92
CA ARG A 128 19.49 15.58 -12.93
C ARG A 128 19.10 14.10 -12.77
N PRO A 129 19.73 13.14 -13.48
CA PRO A 129 19.47 11.72 -13.28
C PRO A 129 19.78 11.27 -11.84
N MET A 130 18.94 10.41 -11.27
CA MET A 130 19.18 9.70 -10.02
C MET A 130 19.83 8.34 -10.27
N ALA A 131 20.49 7.77 -9.25
CA ALA A 131 20.79 6.35 -9.26
C ALA A 131 19.49 5.57 -9.02
N VAL A 132 19.11 4.74 -10.00
CA VAL A 132 17.85 3.99 -10.00
C VAL A 132 18.11 2.53 -10.38
N PHE A 133 17.61 1.62 -9.56
CA PHE A 133 17.45 0.21 -9.90
C PHE A 133 16.00 -0.04 -10.33
N GLU A 134 15.78 -0.53 -11.54
CA GLU A 134 14.45 -0.92 -12.02
C GLU A 134 14.45 -2.43 -12.32
N LEU A 135 13.57 -3.18 -11.65
CA LEU A 135 13.49 -4.63 -11.77
C LEU A 135 13.27 -5.05 -13.23
N GLY A 136 14.14 -5.94 -13.72
CA GLY A 136 14.11 -6.43 -15.10
C GLY A 136 14.69 -5.47 -16.14
N ARG A 137 15.17 -4.28 -15.75
CA ARG A 137 15.72 -3.27 -16.66
C ARG A 137 17.12 -2.82 -16.28
N THR A 138 17.40 -2.57 -15.00
CA THR A 138 18.73 -2.22 -14.50
C THR A 138 19.46 -3.49 -14.03
N SER A 139 20.67 -3.74 -14.53
CA SER A 139 21.54 -4.80 -13.99
C SER A 139 22.23 -4.33 -12.71
N GLU A 140 22.59 -5.25 -11.81
CA GLU A 140 23.30 -4.92 -10.57
C GLU A 140 24.60 -4.14 -10.85
N ARG A 141 25.40 -4.59 -11.82
CA ARG A 141 26.62 -3.88 -12.25
C ARG A 141 26.34 -2.45 -12.71
N GLU A 142 25.24 -2.23 -13.42
CA GLU A 142 24.85 -0.88 -13.82
C GLU A 142 24.40 -0.04 -12.63
N PHE A 143 23.64 -0.62 -11.71
CA PHE A 143 23.20 0.08 -10.52
C PHE A 143 24.38 0.51 -9.66
N GLN A 144 25.33 -0.39 -9.38
CA GLN A 144 26.59 -0.07 -8.69
C GLN A 144 27.36 1.05 -9.39
N ARG A 145 27.52 0.97 -10.71
CA ARG A 145 28.17 2.05 -11.48
C ARG A 145 27.44 3.39 -11.29
N ARG A 146 26.11 3.40 -11.35
CA ARG A 146 25.31 4.63 -11.14
C ARG A 146 25.49 5.14 -9.71
N LEU A 147 25.49 4.27 -8.71
CA LEU A 147 25.79 4.65 -7.32
C LEU A 147 27.18 5.29 -7.22
N ASP A 148 28.20 4.74 -7.88
CA ASP A 148 29.57 5.27 -7.83
C ASP A 148 29.72 6.59 -8.59
N THR A 149 28.97 6.80 -9.67
CA THR A 149 29.11 8.01 -10.53
C THR A 149 28.15 9.16 -10.19
N VAL A 150 26.95 8.87 -9.66
CA VAL A 150 25.93 9.88 -9.33
C VAL A 150 26.03 10.19 -7.84
N THR A 151 27.07 10.93 -7.46
CA THR A 151 27.41 11.20 -6.04
C THR A 151 26.81 12.47 -5.48
N ASP A 152 26.37 13.37 -6.35
CA ASP A 152 25.88 14.72 -6.04
C ASP A 152 24.35 14.84 -6.09
N VAL A 153 23.64 13.71 -6.03
CA VAL A 153 22.18 13.61 -5.88
C VAL A 153 21.86 12.91 -4.55
N PRO A 154 21.06 13.51 -3.64
CA PRO A 154 20.86 12.97 -2.30
C PRO A 154 19.81 11.85 -2.20
N TRP A 155 19.35 11.31 -3.32
CA TRP A 155 18.26 10.33 -3.40
C TRP A 155 18.58 9.17 -4.33
N VAL A 156 18.03 8.00 -4.01
CA VAL A 156 18.11 6.75 -4.77
C VAL A 156 16.72 6.14 -4.85
N GLU A 157 16.39 5.48 -5.95
CA GLU A 157 15.14 4.74 -6.09
C GLU A 157 15.36 3.27 -6.47
N LEU A 158 14.59 2.39 -5.85
CA LEU A 158 14.41 1.00 -6.26
C LEU A 158 12.97 0.82 -6.74
N VAL A 159 12.77 0.30 -7.95
CA VAL A 159 11.47 0.35 -8.65
C VAL A 159 11.10 -1.00 -9.24
N THR A 160 9.82 -1.37 -9.16
CA THR A 160 9.20 -2.45 -9.93
C THR A 160 8.04 -1.91 -10.76
N ALA A 161 7.27 -2.80 -11.39
CA ALA A 161 5.98 -2.42 -11.97
C ALA A 161 4.95 -1.99 -10.91
N ARG A 162 5.13 -2.38 -9.65
CA ARG A 162 4.14 -2.28 -8.56
C ARG A 162 4.60 -1.46 -7.35
N ALA A 163 5.90 -1.21 -7.21
CA ALA A 163 6.49 -0.52 -6.08
C ALA A 163 7.47 0.58 -6.53
N VAL A 164 7.51 1.65 -5.75
CA VAL A 164 8.63 2.60 -5.70
C VAL A 164 9.12 2.62 -4.26
N LEU A 165 10.41 2.36 -4.05
CA LEU A 165 11.09 2.60 -2.78
C LEU A 165 12.04 3.79 -2.98
N THR A 166 11.74 4.92 -2.34
CA THR A 166 12.55 6.13 -2.42
C THR A 166 13.35 6.29 -1.13
N LEU A 167 14.67 6.27 -1.26
CA LEU A 167 15.62 6.32 -0.17
C LEU A 167 16.47 7.58 -0.28
N THR A 168 16.91 8.10 0.86
CA THR A 168 18.08 8.96 0.84
C THR A 168 19.26 8.17 0.30
N ARG A 169 20.19 8.84 -0.37
CA ARG A 169 21.39 8.20 -0.90
C ARG A 169 22.20 7.52 0.20
N GLU A 170 22.33 8.18 1.35
CA GLU A 170 23.01 7.60 2.51
C GLU A 170 22.34 6.30 2.99
N GLY A 171 21.01 6.27 3.04
CA GLY A 171 20.25 5.06 3.40
C GLY A 171 20.44 3.92 2.42
N ALA A 172 20.39 4.21 1.12
CA ALA A 172 20.62 3.22 0.08
C ALA A 172 22.04 2.64 0.11
N LEU A 173 23.05 3.47 0.39
CA LEU A 173 24.45 3.02 0.43
C LEU A 173 24.75 2.03 1.55
N LEU A 174 23.96 2.02 2.63
CA LEU A 174 24.10 1.02 3.71
C LEU A 174 23.77 -0.40 3.26
N TYR A 175 22.94 -0.55 2.22
CA TYR A 175 22.46 -1.83 1.71
C TYR A 175 22.84 -2.03 0.24
N ARG A 176 23.89 -1.33 -0.22
CA ARG A 176 24.32 -1.36 -1.62
C ARG A 176 24.73 -2.75 -2.12
N ASP A 177 25.11 -3.66 -1.23
CA ASP A 177 25.60 -4.99 -1.60
C ASP A 177 24.50 -6.07 -1.60
N GLU A 178 23.25 -5.69 -1.35
CA GLU A 178 22.10 -6.59 -1.41
C GLU A 178 21.77 -7.01 -2.85
N ASP A 179 21.08 -8.14 -2.98
CA ASP A 179 20.51 -8.56 -4.27
C ASP A 179 19.23 -7.74 -4.54
N HIS A 180 19.38 -6.64 -5.27
CA HIS A 180 18.26 -5.75 -5.60
C HIS A 180 17.21 -6.42 -6.50
N THR A 181 17.61 -7.40 -7.33
CA THR A 181 16.65 -8.18 -8.12
C THR A 181 15.77 -9.01 -7.19
N ALA A 182 16.37 -9.76 -6.27
CA ALA A 182 15.63 -10.57 -5.30
C ALA A 182 14.79 -9.69 -4.36
N LEU A 183 15.35 -8.59 -3.86
CA LEU A 183 14.66 -7.66 -2.98
C LEU A 183 13.41 -7.08 -3.66
N MET A 184 13.55 -6.53 -4.86
CA MET A 184 12.42 -5.90 -5.54
C MET A 184 11.39 -6.94 -6.02
N SER A 185 11.82 -8.16 -6.34
CA SER A 185 10.88 -9.29 -6.58
C SER A 185 10.11 -9.67 -5.31
N LEU A 186 10.73 -9.54 -4.14
CA LEU A 186 10.09 -9.77 -2.85
C LEU A 186 9.05 -8.69 -2.52
N PHE A 187 9.30 -7.42 -2.84
CA PHE A 187 8.27 -6.37 -2.79
C PHE A 187 7.04 -6.74 -3.62
N ASP A 188 7.23 -7.16 -4.88
CA ASP A 188 6.11 -7.58 -5.75
C ASP A 188 5.36 -8.80 -5.19
N THR A 189 6.07 -9.71 -4.51
CA THR A 189 5.49 -10.88 -3.84
C THR A 189 4.62 -10.47 -2.65
N VAL A 190 5.10 -9.55 -1.81
CA VAL A 190 4.34 -9.02 -0.67
C VAL A 190 3.10 -8.24 -1.13
N ILE A 191 3.23 -7.39 -2.16
CA ILE A 191 2.06 -6.71 -2.73
C ILE A 191 1.08 -7.74 -3.32
N GLY A 192 1.60 -8.81 -3.95
CA GLY A 192 0.79 -9.93 -4.42
C GLY A 192 0.01 -10.66 -3.31
N SER A 193 0.54 -10.77 -2.08
CA SER A 193 -0.22 -11.36 -0.97
C SER A 193 -1.42 -10.50 -0.58
N HIS A 194 -1.25 -9.17 -0.58
CA HIS A 194 -2.31 -8.22 -0.24
C HIS A 194 -3.41 -8.22 -1.29
N ASP A 195 -3.04 -8.21 -2.58
CA ASP A 195 -4.00 -8.37 -3.68
C ASP A 195 -4.83 -9.65 -3.53
N ARG A 196 -4.18 -10.78 -3.22
CA ARG A 196 -4.87 -12.06 -3.06
C ARG A 196 -5.90 -11.99 -1.94
N VAL A 197 -5.53 -11.52 -0.75
CA VAL A 197 -6.45 -11.35 0.39
C VAL A 197 -7.59 -10.39 0.05
N SER A 198 -7.32 -9.30 -0.65
CA SER A 198 -8.35 -8.38 -1.13
C SER A 198 -9.19 -8.96 -2.28
N GLY A 199 -8.88 -10.16 -2.79
CA GLY A 199 -9.59 -10.77 -3.91
C GLY A 199 -9.38 -10.08 -5.26
N LEU A 200 -8.25 -9.38 -5.44
CA LEU A 200 -7.89 -8.62 -6.64
C LEU A 200 -7.19 -9.49 -7.70
N ASP A 201 -7.94 -10.38 -8.34
CA ASP A 201 -7.41 -11.33 -9.34
C ASP A 201 -7.54 -10.86 -10.80
N GLY A 202 -8.09 -9.67 -11.02
CA GLY A 202 -8.27 -9.06 -12.34
C GLY A 202 -9.38 -9.65 -13.21
N ARG A 203 -10.15 -10.64 -12.72
CA ARG A 203 -11.21 -11.29 -13.52
C ARG A 203 -12.40 -10.38 -13.82
N ARG A 204 -12.68 -9.43 -12.94
CA ARG A 204 -13.69 -8.37 -13.12
C ARG A 204 -13.02 -6.99 -13.04
N PRO A 205 -13.56 -5.94 -13.68
CA PRO A 205 -13.01 -4.59 -13.57
C PRO A 205 -12.83 -4.10 -12.11
N LEU A 206 -13.75 -4.44 -11.21
CA LEU A 206 -13.67 -4.09 -9.78
C LEU A 206 -12.62 -4.89 -9.01
N ASP A 207 -12.19 -6.03 -9.53
CA ASP A 207 -11.21 -6.91 -8.89
C ASP A 207 -9.83 -6.78 -9.52
N ARG A 208 -9.58 -5.73 -10.31
CA ARG A 208 -8.23 -5.46 -10.79
C ARG A 208 -7.36 -4.98 -9.63
N PRO A 209 -6.12 -5.48 -9.52
CA PRO A 209 -5.09 -4.84 -8.70
C PRO A 209 -5.07 -3.34 -8.92
N LYS A 210 -4.65 -2.61 -7.89
CA LYS A 210 -4.47 -1.17 -7.96
C LYS A 210 -3.68 -0.78 -9.22
N ALA A 211 -4.14 0.24 -9.94
CA ALA A 211 -3.38 0.86 -11.02
C ALA A 211 -2.18 1.64 -10.48
N GLY A 212 -1.06 1.63 -11.21
CA GLY A 212 0.17 2.30 -10.77
C GLY A 212 0.89 1.54 -9.66
N ARG A 213 1.59 2.25 -8.77
CA ARG A 213 2.50 1.67 -7.77
C ARG A 213 2.06 1.98 -6.34
N TYR A 214 2.53 1.19 -5.39
CA TYR A 214 2.63 1.59 -3.99
C TYR A 214 3.97 2.30 -3.77
N HIS A 215 3.99 3.29 -2.89
CA HIS A 215 5.19 4.09 -2.62
C HIS A 215 5.63 3.87 -1.18
N PHE A 216 6.90 3.51 -1.01
CA PHE A 216 7.57 3.33 0.27
C PHE A 216 8.68 4.37 0.35
N ASN A 217 8.73 5.15 1.42
CA ASN A 217 9.68 6.24 1.61
C ASN A 217 10.52 6.00 2.85
N GLU A 218 11.81 6.27 2.73
CA GLU A 218 12.58 6.70 3.88
C GLU A 218 12.11 8.10 4.31
N VAL A 219 11.64 8.23 5.55
CA VAL A 219 11.14 9.48 6.13
C VAL A 219 12.09 10.04 7.17
N SER A 220 12.07 11.35 7.35
CA SER A 220 12.96 12.03 8.30
C SER A 220 12.50 11.91 9.75
N VAL A 221 11.18 11.82 9.98
CA VAL A 221 10.58 11.82 11.31
C VAL A 221 9.48 10.77 11.38
N VAL A 222 9.46 10.05 12.50
CA VAL A 222 8.31 9.29 12.98
C VAL A 222 7.92 9.81 14.37
N PRO A 223 6.63 9.83 14.71
CA PRO A 223 6.19 10.19 16.07
C PRO A 223 6.78 9.24 17.12
N ASN A 224 6.89 9.73 18.35
CA ASN A 224 7.37 8.89 19.45
C ASN A 224 6.45 7.67 19.64
N GLY A 225 7.04 6.49 19.77
CA GLY A 225 6.30 5.22 19.90
C GLY A 225 5.79 4.64 18.57
N VAL A 226 5.97 5.33 17.44
CA VAL A 226 5.56 4.87 16.11
C VAL A 226 6.77 4.35 15.34
N GLY A 227 6.72 3.09 14.89
CA GLY A 227 7.85 2.44 14.19
C GLY A 227 7.92 2.74 12.70
N ALA A 228 6.75 2.86 12.07
CA ALA A 228 6.50 3.23 10.69
C ALA A 228 5.06 3.75 10.61
N TYR A 229 4.64 4.31 9.48
CA TYR A 229 3.27 4.77 9.31
C TYR A 229 2.84 4.74 7.85
N ALA A 230 1.53 4.68 7.60
CA ALA A 230 0.93 4.83 6.29
C ALA A 230 -0.05 6.00 6.28
N TRP A 231 -0.03 6.76 5.18
CA TRP A 231 -0.99 7.84 4.95
C TRP A 231 -1.34 7.93 3.46
N HIS A 232 -2.21 8.86 3.10
CA HIS A 232 -2.58 9.08 1.70
C HIS A 232 -1.33 9.25 0.82
N GLY A 233 -1.15 8.30 -0.10
CA GLY A 233 -0.12 8.31 -1.13
C GLY A 233 1.09 7.42 -0.84
N PHE A 234 1.38 7.04 0.41
CA PHE A 234 2.66 6.38 0.73
C PHE A 234 2.71 5.62 2.07
N ASN A 235 3.79 4.87 2.25
CA ASN A 235 4.22 4.26 3.50
C ASN A 235 5.56 4.89 3.91
N GLY A 236 5.70 5.32 5.15
CA GLY A 236 6.88 5.97 5.70
C GLY A 236 7.64 5.10 6.70
N PHE A 237 8.94 4.94 6.49
CA PHE A 237 9.83 4.16 7.36
C PHE A 237 11.07 5.00 7.75
N PRO A 238 11.44 5.06 9.04
CA PRO A 238 12.64 5.78 9.45
C PRO A 238 13.89 4.99 9.06
N ARG A 239 15.05 5.66 8.97
CA ARG A 239 16.35 5.03 8.66
C ARG A 239 16.62 3.76 9.50
N ALA A 240 16.23 3.78 10.78
CA ALA A 240 16.43 2.67 11.72
C ALA A 240 15.66 1.39 11.36
N TYR A 241 14.68 1.46 10.45
CA TYR A 241 13.92 0.32 9.97
C TYR A 241 14.46 -0.24 8.64
N MET A 242 15.37 0.47 7.95
CA MET A 242 15.80 0.11 6.60
C MET A 242 16.44 -1.27 6.50
N ASP A 243 17.03 -1.79 7.57
CA ASP A 243 17.57 -3.15 7.59
C ASP A 243 16.50 -4.22 7.37
N ARG A 244 15.24 -3.91 7.68
CA ARG A 244 14.07 -4.79 7.51
C ARG A 244 13.40 -4.66 6.14
N LEU A 245 13.56 -3.55 5.41
CA LEU A 245 12.93 -3.37 4.09
C LEU A 245 13.92 -3.28 2.93
N CYS A 246 15.20 -3.05 3.19
CA CYS A 246 16.24 -2.92 2.16
C CYS A 246 17.14 -4.16 2.06
N THR A 247 16.85 -5.25 2.78
CA THR A 247 17.58 -6.51 2.68
C THR A 247 16.62 -7.66 2.37
N VAL A 248 17.07 -8.65 1.59
CA VAL A 248 16.22 -9.80 1.24
C VAL A 248 15.85 -10.58 2.49
N SER A 249 16.83 -10.85 3.35
CA SER A 249 16.60 -11.58 4.60
C SER A 249 15.72 -10.79 5.56
N GLY A 250 15.97 -9.49 5.74
CA GLY A 250 15.20 -8.65 6.64
C GLY A 250 13.74 -8.54 6.21
N LEU A 251 13.50 -8.32 4.92
CA LEU A 251 12.14 -8.22 4.40
C LEU A 251 11.43 -9.58 4.41
N THR A 252 12.15 -10.69 4.37
CA THR A 252 11.55 -12.03 4.45
C THR A 252 11.18 -12.40 5.89
N THR A 253 12.05 -12.15 6.87
CA THR A 253 11.88 -12.71 8.23
C THR A 253 11.48 -11.68 9.29
N ARG A 254 11.70 -10.39 9.04
CA ARG A 254 11.43 -9.28 9.98
C ARG A 254 10.60 -8.15 9.33
N GLY A 255 9.97 -8.44 8.19
CA GLY A 255 9.26 -7.46 7.37
C GLY A 255 7.87 -7.04 7.87
N TRP A 256 7.45 -7.47 9.08
CA TRP A 256 6.10 -7.22 9.61
C TRP A 256 5.68 -5.75 9.49
N GLY A 257 6.56 -4.81 9.83
CA GLY A 257 6.26 -3.37 9.69
C GLY A 257 5.87 -2.98 8.27
N LEU A 258 6.60 -3.45 7.25
CA LEU A 258 6.25 -3.16 5.85
C LEU A 258 4.91 -3.80 5.45
N TYR A 259 4.66 -5.04 5.88
CA TYR A 259 3.40 -5.72 5.57
C TYR A 259 2.22 -5.00 6.22
N HIS A 260 2.41 -4.54 7.45
CA HIS A 260 1.43 -3.79 8.22
C HIS A 260 1.11 -2.44 7.58
N GLU A 261 2.12 -1.61 7.27
CA GLU A 261 1.87 -0.32 6.62
C GLU A 261 1.19 -0.48 5.25
N LEU A 262 1.64 -1.48 4.46
CA LEU A 262 0.98 -1.79 3.20
C LEU A 262 -0.47 -2.25 3.42
N GLY A 263 -0.74 -2.97 4.50
CA GLY A 263 -2.08 -3.34 4.93
C GLY A 263 -3.01 -2.14 5.11
N HIS A 264 -2.54 -1.04 5.70
CA HIS A 264 -3.35 0.18 5.87
C HIS A 264 -3.82 0.74 4.52
N LEU A 265 -2.97 0.68 3.49
CA LEU A 265 -3.35 1.06 2.12
C LEU A 265 -4.26 0.06 1.40
N ASN A 266 -4.65 -1.03 2.08
CA ASN A 266 -5.56 -2.06 1.57
C ASN A 266 -6.83 -2.23 2.42
N GLN A 267 -6.87 -1.73 3.66
CA GLN A 267 -8.06 -1.81 4.53
C GLN A 267 -9.30 -1.24 3.87
N GLN A 268 -10.41 -1.97 4.00
CA GLN A 268 -11.68 -1.56 3.43
C GLN A 268 -12.48 -0.68 4.38
N ALA A 269 -12.88 0.48 3.90
CA ALA A 269 -13.55 1.51 4.67
C ALA A 269 -14.88 1.02 5.26
N ALA A 270 -15.59 0.13 4.55
CA ALA A 270 -16.90 -0.37 4.95
C ALA A 270 -16.93 -1.02 6.35
N TYR A 271 -15.83 -1.65 6.79
CA TYR A 271 -15.78 -2.36 8.08
C TYR A 271 -14.58 -1.96 8.95
N GLN A 272 -13.91 -0.86 8.61
CA GLN A 272 -12.77 -0.36 9.36
C GLN A 272 -13.20 0.61 10.47
N ALA A 273 -13.89 0.06 11.48
CA ALA A 273 -14.07 0.74 12.76
C ALA A 273 -12.71 1.27 13.30
N GLY A 274 -12.69 2.42 13.97
CA GLY A 274 -11.47 3.06 14.46
C GLY A 274 -10.68 2.13 15.39
N SER A 275 -11.38 1.42 16.27
CA SER A 275 -10.81 0.36 17.14
C SER A 275 -10.28 -0.86 16.37
N LEU A 276 -10.67 -1.04 15.11
CA LEU A 276 -10.19 -2.09 14.21
C LEU A 276 -9.09 -1.63 13.25
N THR A 277 -8.71 -0.34 13.26
CA THR A 277 -7.66 0.21 12.38
C THR A 277 -6.34 -0.55 12.53
N GLU A 278 -5.90 -0.77 13.77
CA GLU A 278 -4.66 -1.52 14.07
C GLU A 278 -4.84 -3.04 14.12
N VAL A 279 -6.05 -3.53 13.85
CA VAL A 279 -6.40 -4.95 13.92
C VAL A 279 -6.58 -5.52 12.51
N THR A 280 -7.53 -4.99 11.74
CA THR A 280 -7.88 -5.50 10.40
C THR A 280 -6.74 -5.35 9.40
N VAL A 281 -5.86 -4.37 9.60
CA VAL A 281 -4.59 -4.24 8.88
C VAL A 281 -3.76 -5.52 8.93
N ASN A 282 -3.81 -6.26 10.04
CA ASN A 282 -2.98 -7.45 10.24
C ASN A 282 -3.55 -8.72 9.59
N ILE A 283 -4.76 -8.68 9.00
CA ILE A 283 -5.21 -9.72 8.06
C ILE A 283 -4.20 -9.81 6.91
N TYR A 284 -3.77 -8.65 6.42
CA TYR A 284 -2.79 -8.53 5.35
C TYR A 284 -1.37 -8.93 5.80
N SER A 285 -0.96 -8.48 6.98
CA SER A 285 0.34 -8.84 7.58
C SER A 285 0.50 -10.34 7.73
N LEU A 286 -0.52 -11.02 8.27
CA LEU A 286 -0.51 -12.48 8.40
C LEU A 286 -0.47 -13.19 7.04
N ALA A 287 -1.17 -12.68 6.03
CA ALA A 287 -1.13 -13.25 4.70
C ALA A 287 0.22 -13.08 4.00
N ALA A 288 0.92 -11.97 4.24
CA ALA A 288 2.30 -11.80 3.82
C ALA A 288 3.22 -12.81 4.51
N GLN A 289 3.13 -12.99 5.83
CA GLN A 289 3.89 -14.03 6.55
C GLN A 289 3.66 -15.43 5.96
N ARG A 290 2.39 -15.82 5.78
CA ARG A 290 2.03 -17.12 5.16
C ARG A 290 2.62 -17.26 3.75
N THR A 291 2.52 -16.21 2.93
CA THR A 291 3.08 -16.19 1.57
C THR A 291 4.59 -16.42 1.56
N LEU A 292 5.29 -15.93 2.58
CA LEU A 292 6.74 -16.02 2.74
C LEU A 292 7.17 -17.24 3.58
N GLY A 293 6.25 -18.15 3.90
CA GLY A 293 6.52 -19.34 4.71
C GLY A 293 6.98 -19.01 6.14
N GLN A 294 6.69 -17.81 6.64
CA GLN A 294 7.02 -17.40 8.00
C GLN A 294 5.95 -17.86 8.99
N PRO A 295 6.33 -18.22 10.23
CA PRO A 295 5.38 -18.50 11.30
C PRO A 295 4.44 -17.30 11.53
N SER A 296 3.18 -17.61 11.84
CA SER A 296 2.18 -16.62 12.21
C SER A 296 2.59 -15.89 13.49
N ASN A 297 2.55 -14.56 13.49
CA ASN A 297 2.78 -13.79 14.72
C ASN A 297 1.76 -14.10 15.82
N LEU A 298 0.58 -14.65 15.48
CA LEU A 298 -0.40 -15.10 16.47
C LEU A 298 0.10 -16.30 17.30
N LEU A 299 1.11 -17.03 16.81
CA LEU A 299 1.75 -18.15 17.49
C LEU A 299 2.97 -17.72 18.32
N THR A 300 3.35 -16.44 18.30
CA THR A 300 4.43 -15.92 19.14
C THR A 300 4.05 -16.04 20.60
N VAL A 301 4.92 -16.70 21.39
CA VAL A 301 4.72 -16.90 22.82
C VAL A 301 5.25 -15.70 23.59
N ASP A 302 4.40 -15.06 24.42
CA ASP A 302 4.85 -14.06 25.38
C ASP A 302 5.67 -14.77 26.47
N ALA A 303 6.93 -14.36 26.62
CA ALA A 303 7.87 -14.99 27.54
C ALA A 303 7.46 -14.89 29.03
N ARG A 304 6.61 -13.92 29.39
CA ARG A 304 6.12 -13.72 30.76
C ARG A 304 4.94 -14.62 31.09
N THR A 305 4.02 -14.82 30.13
CA THR A 305 2.80 -15.61 30.36
C THR A 305 2.96 -17.07 29.91
N GLY A 306 3.90 -17.34 29.00
CA GLY A 306 4.04 -18.64 28.35
C GLY A 306 2.92 -18.96 27.36
N LEU A 307 2.07 -17.98 27.03
CA LEU A 307 0.92 -18.14 26.14
C LEU A 307 1.19 -17.46 24.79
N ASN A 308 0.72 -18.08 23.71
CA ASN A 308 0.53 -17.39 22.44
C ASN A 308 -0.79 -16.61 22.42
N TRP A 309 -1.06 -15.87 21.35
CA TRP A 309 -2.21 -14.96 21.31
C TRP A 309 -3.55 -15.69 21.23
N PHE A 310 -3.62 -16.87 20.61
CA PHE A 310 -4.83 -17.72 20.67
C PHE A 310 -5.12 -18.17 22.10
N GLN A 311 -4.10 -18.61 22.84
CA GLN A 311 -4.24 -19.06 24.21
C GLN A 311 -4.58 -17.90 25.17
N SER A 312 -3.93 -16.74 24.98
CA SER A 312 -4.21 -15.53 25.76
C SER A 312 -5.65 -15.06 25.57
N ALA A 313 -6.11 -14.96 24.33
CA ALA A 313 -7.47 -14.55 24.01
C ALA A 313 -8.50 -15.55 24.57
N ARG A 314 -8.27 -16.86 24.36
CA ARG A 314 -9.17 -17.92 24.84
C ARG A 314 -9.37 -17.90 26.36
N ALA A 315 -8.34 -17.54 27.13
CA ALA A 315 -8.43 -17.45 28.59
C ALA A 315 -9.39 -16.34 29.08
N LYS A 316 -9.70 -15.36 28.23
CA LYS A 316 -10.60 -14.23 28.56
C LYS A 316 -12.06 -14.49 28.18
N LEU A 317 -12.31 -15.39 27.21
CA LEU A 317 -13.65 -15.69 26.71
C LEU A 317 -14.57 -16.21 27.84
N GLY A 318 -15.83 -15.75 27.83
CA GLY A 318 -16.83 -16.11 28.84
C GLY A 318 -16.70 -15.36 30.18
N THR A 319 -15.74 -14.43 30.31
CA THR A 319 -15.66 -13.54 31.48
C THR A 319 -16.90 -12.62 31.52
N PRO A 320 -17.63 -12.52 32.65
CA PRO A 320 -18.77 -11.62 32.75
C PRO A 320 -18.37 -10.17 32.47
N GLY A 321 -19.04 -9.54 31.50
CA GLY A 321 -18.78 -8.15 31.12
C GLY A 321 -17.61 -7.95 30.16
N LEU A 322 -17.06 -9.02 29.56
CA LEU A 322 -16.01 -8.92 28.54
C LEU A 322 -16.39 -7.92 27.44
N SER A 323 -15.47 -6.99 27.14
CA SER A 323 -15.51 -6.06 26.02
C SER A 323 -14.44 -6.43 25.01
N TYR A 324 -14.83 -6.67 23.76
CA TYR A 324 -13.86 -6.88 22.68
C TYR A 324 -12.87 -5.72 22.56
N VAL A 325 -13.36 -4.49 22.71
CA VAL A 325 -12.57 -3.27 22.47
C VAL A 325 -11.65 -2.98 23.65
N ASP A 326 -12.15 -3.14 24.88
CA ASP A 326 -11.45 -2.65 26.07
C ASP A 326 -10.58 -3.72 26.76
N ASP A 327 -10.96 -5.00 26.66
CA ASP A 327 -10.30 -6.07 27.41
C ASP A 327 -9.33 -6.93 26.57
N LEU A 328 -9.40 -6.82 25.24
CA LEU A 328 -8.53 -7.56 24.31
C LEU A 328 -7.47 -6.64 23.69
N GLY A 329 -6.21 -7.06 23.73
CA GLY A 329 -5.14 -6.37 23.00
C GLY A 329 -5.24 -6.60 21.48
N ALA A 330 -4.59 -5.78 20.67
CA ALA A 330 -4.70 -5.82 19.20
C ALA A 330 -4.44 -7.21 18.58
N TYR A 331 -3.47 -7.98 19.10
CA TYR A 331 -3.22 -9.36 18.63
C TYR A 331 -4.29 -10.35 19.10
N GLU A 332 -4.91 -10.16 20.26
CA GLU A 332 -6.05 -10.97 20.71
C GLU A 332 -7.30 -10.64 19.91
N GLN A 333 -7.51 -9.36 19.57
CA GLN A 333 -8.55 -8.90 18.66
C GLN A 333 -8.36 -9.45 17.23
N LEU A 334 -7.12 -9.71 16.81
CA LEU A 334 -6.84 -10.32 15.51
C LEU A 334 -7.22 -11.82 15.45
N VAL A 335 -7.24 -12.52 16.59
CA VAL A 335 -7.57 -13.96 16.66
C VAL A 335 -8.91 -14.29 16.00
N PRO A 336 -10.06 -13.65 16.32
CA PRO A 336 -11.32 -13.95 15.66
C PRO A 336 -11.28 -13.74 14.15
N LEU A 337 -10.54 -12.74 13.67
CA LEU A 337 -10.42 -12.49 12.23
C LEU A 337 -9.65 -13.62 11.53
N ARG A 338 -8.61 -14.16 12.18
CA ARG A 338 -7.92 -15.36 11.68
C ARG A 338 -8.80 -16.60 11.76
N GLN A 339 -9.60 -16.75 12.81
CA GLN A 339 -10.50 -17.89 12.98
C GLN A 339 -11.59 -17.98 11.90
N LEU A 340 -12.07 -16.83 11.39
CA LEU A 340 -12.98 -16.82 10.25
C LEU A 340 -12.33 -17.44 9.00
N GLU A 341 -11.07 -17.12 8.73
CA GLU A 341 -10.31 -17.72 7.61
C GLU A 341 -10.06 -19.21 7.84
N LEU A 342 -9.72 -19.62 9.07
CA LEU A 342 -9.54 -21.02 9.44
C LEU A 342 -10.83 -21.84 9.28
N ALA A 343 -11.99 -21.28 9.65
CA ALA A 343 -13.28 -21.97 9.60
C ALA A 343 -13.86 -22.05 8.19
N PHE A 344 -13.67 -21.02 7.38
CA PHE A 344 -14.37 -20.85 6.10
C PHE A 344 -13.45 -20.86 4.87
N GLY A 345 -12.17 -21.15 5.07
CA GLY A 345 -11.16 -21.34 4.04
C GLY A 345 -10.36 -20.08 3.70
N ASP A 346 -9.21 -20.29 3.06
CA ASP A 346 -8.28 -19.23 2.64
C ASP A 346 -8.92 -18.22 1.65
N ASP A 347 -10.06 -18.57 1.04
CA ASP A 347 -10.81 -17.69 0.14
C ASP A 347 -11.87 -16.83 0.85
N PHE A 348 -12.04 -16.97 2.18
CA PHE A 348 -13.01 -16.22 2.97
C PHE A 348 -12.84 -14.70 2.81
N TRP A 349 -11.66 -14.18 3.15
CA TRP A 349 -11.37 -12.75 2.99
C TRP A 349 -11.50 -12.30 1.54
N PRO A 350 -10.92 -13.00 0.54
CA PRO A 350 -11.13 -12.65 -0.87
C PRO A 350 -12.60 -12.54 -1.29
N ARG A 351 -13.47 -13.45 -0.83
CA ARG A 351 -14.91 -13.42 -1.12
C ARG A 351 -15.61 -12.26 -0.40
N LEU A 352 -15.28 -12.01 0.86
CA LEU A 352 -15.81 -10.89 1.65
C LEU A 352 -15.47 -9.55 0.99
N HIS A 353 -14.19 -9.31 0.68
CA HIS A 353 -13.75 -8.05 0.08
C HIS A 353 -14.42 -7.76 -1.27
N ARG A 354 -14.65 -8.80 -2.06
CA ARG A 354 -15.39 -8.71 -3.34
C ARG A 354 -16.86 -8.34 -3.13
N LEU A 355 -17.49 -8.92 -2.11
CA LEU A 355 -18.88 -8.63 -1.77
C LEU A 355 -19.02 -7.18 -1.34
N VAL A 356 -18.15 -6.73 -0.42
CA VAL A 356 -18.07 -5.34 0.03
C VAL A 356 -17.88 -4.38 -1.17
N ARG A 357 -16.87 -4.60 -2.01
CA ARG A 357 -16.64 -3.76 -3.20
C ARG A 357 -17.83 -3.71 -4.16
N THR A 358 -18.61 -4.77 -4.24
CA THR A 358 -19.77 -4.82 -5.15
C THR A 358 -20.92 -3.95 -4.62
N GLU A 359 -21.08 -3.88 -3.29
CA GLU A 359 -22.23 -3.21 -2.66
C GLU A 359 -21.93 -1.77 -2.24
N HIS A 360 -20.69 -1.45 -1.86
CA HIS A 360 -20.27 -0.12 -1.38
C HIS A 360 -19.84 0.86 -2.47
N GLN A 361 -20.01 0.54 -3.76
CA GLN A 361 -19.50 1.37 -4.87
C GLN A 361 -20.00 2.83 -4.87
N HIS A 362 -21.12 3.09 -4.21
CA HIS A 362 -21.80 4.39 -4.20
C HIS A 362 -21.93 4.99 -2.79
N ASP A 363 -21.25 4.40 -1.82
CA ASP A 363 -21.30 4.88 -0.45
C ASP A 363 -20.54 6.20 -0.31
N ALA A 364 -20.95 6.99 0.68
CA ALA A 364 -20.19 8.18 1.03
C ALA A 364 -18.79 7.76 1.50
N PRO A 365 -17.73 8.47 1.06
CA PRO A 365 -16.39 8.16 1.50
C PRO A 365 -16.30 8.29 3.02
N VAL A 366 -15.76 7.26 3.67
CA VAL A 366 -15.31 7.37 5.05
C VAL A 366 -13.87 7.87 4.98
N GLU A 367 -13.68 9.13 5.36
CA GLU A 367 -12.35 9.74 5.51
C GLU A 367 -11.93 9.64 6.98
N ASP A 368 -10.62 9.58 7.21
CA ASP A 368 -9.98 9.52 8.53
C ASP A 368 -10.18 8.19 9.29
N TYR A 369 -9.53 8.07 10.45
CA TYR A 369 -9.60 6.94 11.38
C TYR A 369 -10.43 7.24 12.63
N ASP A 370 -10.72 8.52 12.90
CA ASP A 370 -11.60 8.94 13.99
C ASP A 370 -13.03 9.10 13.48
N HIS A 371 -13.94 8.35 14.09
CA HIS A 371 -15.30 8.19 13.61
C HIS A 371 -16.30 8.46 14.73
N PRO A 372 -17.40 9.16 14.43
CA PRO A 372 -18.46 9.31 15.39
C PRO A 372 -19.09 7.93 15.68
N PRO A 373 -19.66 7.70 16.88
CA PRO A 373 -20.12 6.37 17.31
C PRO A 373 -21.09 5.66 16.35
N GLU A 374 -21.91 6.41 15.60
CA GLU A 374 -22.81 5.84 14.60
C GLU A 374 -22.09 5.24 13.38
N VAL A 375 -20.92 5.77 13.02
CA VAL A 375 -20.09 5.24 11.94
C VAL A 375 -19.36 3.98 12.42
N GLU A 376 -18.82 4.01 13.63
CA GLU A 376 -18.22 2.84 14.30
C GLU A 376 -19.21 1.66 14.36
N ALA A 377 -20.43 1.91 14.87
CA ALA A 377 -21.47 0.90 14.96
C ALA A 377 -21.87 0.35 13.59
N ARG A 378 -21.89 1.19 12.55
CA ARG A 378 -22.14 0.76 11.17
C ARG A 378 -21.03 -0.12 10.62
N GLN A 379 -19.76 0.18 10.92
CA GLN A 379 -18.62 -0.61 10.45
C GLN A 379 -18.52 -1.97 11.14
N TYR A 380 -18.76 -2.03 12.45
CA TYR A 380 -18.89 -3.31 13.16
C TYR A 380 -20.07 -4.14 12.62
N ARG A 381 -21.22 -3.50 12.38
CA ARG A 381 -22.35 -4.15 11.74
C ARG A 381 -21.98 -4.70 10.36
N ALA A 382 -21.32 -3.91 9.53
CA ALA A 382 -20.87 -4.33 8.21
C ALA A 382 -19.94 -5.55 8.29
N LEU A 383 -18.95 -5.55 9.19
CA LEU A 383 -18.08 -6.70 9.42
C LEU A 383 -18.89 -7.98 9.67
N ALA A 384 -19.80 -7.94 10.65
CA ALA A 384 -20.56 -9.12 11.06
C ALA A 384 -21.55 -9.61 9.98
N THR A 385 -22.24 -8.68 9.29
CA THR A 385 -23.21 -9.04 8.26
C THR A 385 -22.53 -9.57 7.01
N TYR A 386 -21.44 -8.94 6.53
CA TYR A 386 -20.68 -9.45 5.40
C TYR A 386 -19.98 -10.76 5.70
N ALA A 387 -19.44 -10.93 6.91
CA ALA A 387 -18.86 -12.21 7.32
C ALA A 387 -19.90 -13.33 7.32
N SER A 388 -21.10 -13.09 7.89
CA SER A 388 -22.17 -14.09 7.93
C SER A 388 -22.64 -14.48 6.53
N ARG A 389 -22.84 -13.49 5.65
CA ARG A 389 -23.21 -13.71 4.25
C ARG A 389 -22.13 -14.45 3.47
N THR A 390 -20.87 -14.11 3.70
CA THR A 390 -19.72 -14.76 3.05
C THR A 390 -19.56 -16.20 3.52
N ALA A 391 -19.69 -16.46 4.81
CA ALA A 391 -19.66 -17.82 5.37
C ALA A 391 -20.88 -18.65 4.97
N GLY A 392 -22.00 -18.00 4.65
CA GLY A 392 -23.31 -18.66 4.52
C GLY A 392 -23.73 -19.31 5.84
N ARG A 393 -23.37 -18.68 6.97
CA ARG A 393 -23.63 -19.14 8.33
C ARG A 393 -24.04 -17.98 9.21
N ASP A 394 -24.90 -18.24 10.20
CA ASP A 394 -25.23 -17.26 11.25
C ASP A 394 -24.05 -17.15 12.23
N LEU A 395 -23.30 -16.05 12.15
CA LEU A 395 -22.15 -15.77 13.02
C LEU A 395 -22.50 -14.87 14.22
N THR A 396 -23.78 -14.69 14.53
CA THR A 396 -24.21 -13.82 15.65
C THR A 396 -23.57 -14.24 16.96
N ASP A 397 -23.59 -15.54 17.29
CA ASP A 397 -23.00 -16.05 18.53
C ASP A 397 -21.47 -15.93 18.56
N PHE A 398 -20.82 -16.11 17.40
CA PHE A 398 -19.36 -15.92 17.27
C PHE A 398 -18.97 -14.48 17.59
N PHE A 399 -19.63 -13.49 16.96
CA PHE A 399 -19.29 -12.09 17.15
C PHE A 399 -19.75 -11.53 18.49
N VAL A 400 -21.00 -11.79 18.87
CA VAL A 400 -21.63 -11.16 20.05
C VAL A 400 -21.45 -11.99 21.30
N GLY A 401 -21.78 -13.28 21.24
CA GLY A 401 -21.78 -14.16 22.42
C GLY A 401 -20.37 -14.52 22.88
N THR A 402 -19.50 -14.88 21.94
CA THR A 402 -18.16 -15.37 22.24
C THR A 402 -17.14 -14.24 22.31
N TRP A 403 -17.00 -13.48 21.21
CA TRP A 403 -15.97 -12.45 21.10
C TRP A 403 -16.38 -11.09 21.65
N ALA A 404 -17.64 -10.91 22.06
CA ALA A 404 -18.17 -9.67 22.63
C ALA A 404 -17.92 -8.42 21.77
N MET A 405 -17.92 -8.57 20.44
CA MET A 405 -17.83 -7.43 19.52
C MET A 405 -19.10 -6.57 19.65
N PRO A 406 -18.99 -5.23 19.57
CA PRO A 406 -20.11 -4.30 19.76
C PRO A 406 -21.04 -4.25 18.54
N ILE A 407 -21.62 -5.39 18.16
CA ILE A 407 -22.62 -5.48 17.10
C ILE A 407 -23.96 -5.01 17.65
N ASP A 408 -24.52 -3.97 17.06
CA ASP A 408 -25.77 -3.40 17.51
C ASP A 408 -27.01 -4.29 17.21
N ALA A 409 -28.13 -3.97 17.86
CA ALA A 409 -29.37 -4.72 17.70
C ALA A 409 -29.85 -4.78 16.24
N ARG A 410 -29.52 -3.75 15.44
CA ARG A 410 -29.83 -3.73 14.01
C ARG A 410 -29.00 -4.76 13.26
N GLY A 411 -27.70 -4.88 13.51
CA GLY A 411 -26.85 -5.90 12.92
C GLY A 411 -27.29 -7.33 13.25
N ILE A 412 -27.64 -7.56 14.51
CA ILE A 412 -28.19 -8.85 14.96
C ILE A 412 -29.48 -9.19 14.19
N ALA A 413 -30.39 -8.22 14.06
CA ALA A 413 -31.63 -8.41 13.30
C ALA A 413 -31.38 -8.64 11.79
N GLU A 414 -30.42 -7.92 11.20
CA GLU A 414 -30.02 -8.09 9.80
C GLU A 414 -29.46 -9.50 9.53
N ILE A 415 -28.63 -10.05 10.42
CA ILE A 415 -28.12 -11.42 10.30
C ILE A 415 -29.27 -12.43 10.46
N ALA A 416 -30.10 -12.27 11.48
CA ALA A 416 -31.25 -13.17 11.73
C ALA A 416 -32.22 -13.21 10.54
N ALA A 417 -32.44 -12.08 9.86
CA ALA A 417 -33.30 -12.00 8.69
C ALA A 417 -32.81 -12.85 7.49
N LEU A 418 -31.51 -13.16 7.42
CA LEU A 418 -30.93 -14.02 6.38
C LEU A 418 -31.30 -15.51 6.56
N ARG A 419 -31.76 -15.91 7.76
CA ARG A 419 -32.15 -17.30 8.09
C ARG A 419 -31.05 -18.33 7.76
N LEU A 420 -29.80 -17.96 8.02
CA LEU A 420 -28.65 -18.82 7.75
C LEU A 420 -28.56 -19.94 8.81
N PRO A 421 -28.06 -21.13 8.44
CA PRO A 421 -27.78 -22.17 9.42
C PRO A 421 -26.59 -21.76 10.32
N LYS A 422 -26.53 -22.33 11.53
CA LYS A 422 -25.36 -22.17 12.41
C LYS A 422 -24.11 -22.83 11.80
N PRO A 423 -22.90 -22.38 12.14
CA PRO A 423 -21.65 -23.04 11.76
C PRO A 423 -21.65 -24.52 12.19
N GLU A 424 -21.08 -25.39 11.36
CA GLU A 424 -20.95 -26.83 11.68
C GLU A 424 -19.86 -27.07 12.73
N THR A 425 -18.82 -26.24 12.72
CA THR A 425 -17.76 -26.17 13.72
C THR A 425 -17.78 -24.77 14.31
N ASP A 426 -17.63 -24.67 15.63
CA ASP A 426 -17.49 -23.38 16.31
C ASP A 426 -16.16 -22.72 15.91
N PRO A 427 -16.18 -21.62 15.13
CA PRO A 427 -14.95 -20.98 14.65
C PRO A 427 -14.06 -20.49 15.79
N SER A 428 -14.64 -20.15 16.95
CA SER A 428 -13.90 -19.60 18.09
C SER A 428 -12.91 -20.58 18.73
N THR A 429 -13.01 -21.87 18.38
CA THR A 429 -12.17 -22.94 18.91
C THR A 429 -10.94 -23.23 18.06
N LEU A 430 -10.83 -22.63 16.87
CA LEU A 430 -9.75 -22.90 15.91
C LEU A 430 -8.48 -22.12 16.26
N SER A 431 -7.32 -22.71 15.95
CA SER A 431 -6.00 -22.08 16.02
C SER A 431 -5.16 -22.45 14.79
N ASP A 432 -4.13 -21.65 14.51
CA ASP A 432 -3.08 -21.99 13.53
C ASP A 432 -2.25 -23.23 13.93
#